data_AF-A0A8T4UX37-F1
#
_entry.id   AF-A0A8T4UX37-F1
#
_cell.length_a   1.000
_cell.length_b   1.000
_cell.length_c   1.000
_cell.angle_alpha   90.00
_cell.angle_beta   90.00
_cell.angle_gamma   90.00
#
_symmetry.space_group_name_H-M   'P 1'
#
loop_
_entity.id
_entity.type
_entity.pdbx_description
1 polymer ?
#
loop_
_entity_poly.entity_id
_entity_poly.type
_entity_poly.pdbx_seq_one_letter_code
_entity_poly.pdbx_strand_id
1 'polypeptide(L)'
;MVQEQNVGEIFINNWVSIDTMNTQVNVRLSDGLLEQSEEYAKKHGFGTVQELIKEVLREKVVEKTLITKKELLLVKKLAELTQEGNLFGTEDELFKKIRK
;
A
#
# COMPACT_ATOMS: atom_id res chain seq x y z
N MET A 1 -26.26 30.00 40.84
CA MET A 1 -26.76 30.00 39.46
C MET A 1 -25.58 29.58 38.59
N VAL A 2 -25.26 28.29 38.47
CA VAL A 2 -25.84 27.25 37.60
C VAL A 2 -26.11 27.75 36.17
N GLN A 3 -25.33 27.20 35.24
CA GLN A 3 -25.70 26.56 33.95
C GLN A 3 -24.39 26.51 33.14
N GLU A 4 -23.64 25.40 33.13
CA GLU A 4 -23.90 24.19 32.35
C GLU A 4 -24.18 24.53 30.87
N GLN A 5 -23.17 24.40 30.01
CA GLN A 5 -23.40 24.19 28.58
C GLN A 5 -22.42 23.17 28.00
N ASN A 6 -22.98 21.97 27.84
CA ASN A 6 -22.85 21.01 26.76
C ASN A 6 -21.48 20.43 26.38
N VAL A 7 -21.35 19.18 26.80
CA VAL A 7 -20.56 18.12 26.21
C VAL A 7 -21.03 17.91 24.76
N GLY A 8 -20.41 18.61 23.82
CA GLY A 8 -20.48 18.28 22.41
C GLY A 8 -19.33 17.35 22.09
N GLU A 9 -19.60 16.05 21.99
CA GLU A 9 -18.68 15.04 21.47
C GLU A 9 -18.05 15.55 20.16
N ILE A 10 -16.76 15.87 20.20
CA ILE A 10 -15.99 16.09 18.97
C ILE A 10 -15.74 14.70 18.40
N PHE A 11 -16.63 14.27 17.51
CA PHE A 11 -16.36 13.19 16.58
C PHE A 11 -15.11 13.57 15.79
N ILE A 12 -13.94 13.11 16.22
CA ILE A 12 -12.73 13.11 15.40
C ILE A 12 -12.96 12.04 14.33
N ASN A 13 -13.75 12.40 13.32
CA ASN A 13 -13.69 11.71 12.04
C ASN A 13 -12.32 12.05 11.47
N ASN A 14 -11.35 11.20 11.77
CA ASN A 14 -10.04 11.20 11.15
C ASN A 14 -10.21 10.81 9.68
N TRP A 15 -10.71 11.75 8.87
CA TRP A 15 -10.63 11.70 7.43
C TRP A 15 -9.14 11.81 7.10
N VAL A 16 -8.47 10.67 6.96
CA VAL A 16 -7.16 10.62 6.31
C VAL A 16 -7.41 11.18 4.91
N SER A 17 -6.89 12.36 4.62
CA SER A 17 -6.79 12.89 3.26
C SER A 17 -5.92 11.91 2.48
N ILE A 18 -6.56 10.96 1.78
CA ILE A 18 -5.88 9.91 1.00
C ILE A 18 -5.27 10.48 -0.30
N ASP A 19 -5.55 11.73 -0.66
CA ASP A 19 -4.92 12.40 -1.78
C ASP A 19 -4.34 13.76 -1.38
N THR A 20 -3.14 14.05 -1.91
CA THR A 20 -2.43 15.35 -1.96
C THR A 20 -1.29 15.59 -0.96
N MET A 21 -0.30 14.70 -0.90
CA MET A 21 1.08 15.11 -0.56
C MET A 21 2.05 14.68 -1.66
N ASN A 22 2.12 15.47 -2.72
CA ASN A 22 2.95 15.21 -3.90
C ASN A 22 4.29 15.94 -3.78
N THR A 23 5.01 15.75 -2.67
CA THR A 23 6.30 16.42 -2.48
C THR A 23 7.31 15.85 -3.48
N GLN A 24 7.73 16.66 -4.45
CA GLN A 24 8.75 16.28 -5.42
C GLN A 24 10.15 16.44 -4.80
N VAL A 25 10.96 15.39 -4.92
CA VAL A 25 12.38 15.41 -4.54
C VAL A 25 13.21 15.28 -5.80
N ASN A 26 14.09 16.25 -6.04
CA ASN A 26 15.04 16.20 -7.16
C ASN A 26 16.37 15.62 -6.68
N VAL A 27 16.80 14.51 -7.28
CA VAL A 27 18.05 13.83 -6.95
C VAL A 27 18.94 13.81 -8.18
N ARG A 28 20.24 14.05 -7.99
CA ARG A 28 21.25 13.91 -9.05
C ARG A 28 22.02 12.61 -8.80
N LEU A 29 22.11 11.78 -9.84
CA LEU A 29 22.85 10.52 -9.82
C LEU A 29 23.97 10.61 -10.87
N SER A 30 25.08 9.92 -10.63
CA SER A 30 26.09 9.69 -11.66
C SER A 30 25.55 8.74 -12.74
N ASP A 31 25.99 8.88 -13.98
CA ASP A 31 25.50 8.07 -15.11
C ASP A 31 25.55 6.56 -14.84
N GLY A 32 26.67 6.05 -14.31
CA GLY A 32 26.80 4.63 -13.99
C GLY A 32 25.86 4.15 -12.87
N LEU A 33 25.49 5.03 -11.93
CA LEU A 33 24.54 4.69 -10.88
C LEU A 33 23.11 4.67 -11.43
N LEU A 34 22.79 5.59 -12.35
CA LEU A 34 21.50 5.61 -13.03
C LEU A 34 21.32 4.33 -13.85
N GLU A 35 22.31 3.95 -14.64
CA GLU A 35 22.29 2.73 -15.46
C GLU A 35 22.09 1.47 -14.60
N GLN A 36 22.86 1.32 -13.52
CA GLN A 36 22.70 0.21 -12.59
C GLN A 36 21.33 0.21 -11.90
N SER A 37 20.79 1.38 -11.57
CA SER A 37 19.47 1.50 -10.96
C SER A 37 18.36 1.13 -11.94
N GLU A 38 18.50 1.47 -13.22
CA GLU A 38 17.57 1.06 -14.27
C GLU A 38 17.57 -0.45 -14.50
N GLU A 39 18.76 -1.06 -14.55
CA GLU A 39 18.88 -2.52 -14.66
C GLU A 39 18.25 -3.22 -13.45
N TYR A 40 18.57 -2.74 -12.25
CA TYR A 40 18.02 -3.28 -11.01
C TYR A 40 16.49 -3.15 -10.98
N ALA A 41 15.95 -1.99 -11.37
CA ALA A 41 14.52 -1.72 -11.42
C ALA A 41 13.81 -2.74 -12.33
N LYS A 42 14.29 -2.92 -13.56
CA LYS A 42 13.74 -3.89 -14.52
C LYS A 42 13.79 -5.31 -13.99
N LYS A 43 14.92 -5.73 -13.41
CA LYS A 43 15.12 -7.09 -12.90
C LYS A 43 14.17 -7.45 -11.76
N HIS A 44 13.81 -6.48 -10.92
CA HIS A 44 12.98 -6.69 -9.73
C HIS A 44 11.53 -6.25 -9.91
N GLY A 45 11.12 -5.88 -11.13
CA GLY A 45 9.72 -5.57 -11.46
C GLY A 45 9.26 -4.16 -11.10
N PHE A 46 10.18 -3.23 -10.89
CA PHE A 46 9.84 -1.81 -10.72
C PHE A 46 9.61 -1.16 -12.09
N GLY A 47 8.58 -0.32 -12.20
CA GLY A 47 8.25 0.39 -13.44
C GLY A 47 9.19 1.54 -13.75
N THR A 48 9.79 2.17 -12.73
CA THR A 48 10.75 3.28 -12.90
C THR A 48 11.81 3.31 -11.81
N VAL A 49 12.92 4.01 -12.06
CA VAL A 49 13.95 4.29 -11.03
C VAL A 49 13.38 5.11 -9.86
N GLN A 50 12.39 5.98 -10.12
CA GLN A 50 11.74 6.74 -9.06
C GLN A 50 10.94 5.84 -8.11
N GLU A 51 10.29 4.82 -8.64
CA GLU A 51 9.59 3.81 -7.85
C GLU A 51 10.55 3.02 -6.96
N LEU A 52 11.68 2.60 -7.54
CA LEU A 52 12.76 1.97 -6.80
C LEU A 52 13.25 2.86 -5.65
N ILE A 53 13.54 4.13 -5.91
CA ILE A 53 14.01 5.08 -4.89
C ILE A 53 12.98 5.23 -3.77
N LYS A 54 11.68 5.35 -4.11
CA LYS A 54 10.61 5.45 -3.11
C LYS A 54 10.55 4.22 -2.22
N GLU A 55 10.59 3.02 -2.79
CA GLU A 55 10.51 1.79 -1.98
C GLU A 55 11.75 1.55 -1.14
N VAL A 56 12.95 1.84 -1.66
CA VAL A 56 14.18 1.76 -0.87
C VAL A 56 14.15 2.75 0.29
N LEU A 57 13.73 4.00 0.05
CA LEU A 57 13.59 5.00 1.11
C LEU A 57 12.55 4.57 2.15
N ARG A 58 11.41 4.02 1.71
CA ARG A 58 10.38 3.49 2.61
C ARG A 58 10.94 2.36 3.45
N GLU A 59 11.63 1.39 2.87
CA GLU A 59 12.22 0.26 3.60
C GLU A 59 13.22 0.74 4.67
N LYS A 60 14.04 1.75 4.35
CA LYS A 60 15.08 2.25 5.27
C LYS A 60 14.57 3.21 6.32
N VAL A 61 13.56 4.01 6.01
CA VAL A 61 13.04 5.05 6.90
C VAL A 61 11.85 4.55 7.72
N VAL A 62 11.04 3.64 7.18
CA VAL A 62 9.89 3.06 7.86
C VAL A 62 10.30 1.75 8.52
N GLU A 63 10.70 1.82 9.78
CA GLU A 63 11.13 0.65 10.59
C GLU A 63 10.03 -0.41 10.81
N LYS A 64 8.78 -0.11 10.46
CA LYS A 64 7.67 -1.07 10.57
C LYS A 64 7.55 -1.88 9.28
N THR A 65 7.80 -3.18 9.37
CA THR A 65 7.21 -4.16 8.45
C THR A 65 5.70 -3.97 8.47
N LEU A 66 5.15 -3.45 7.36
CA LEU A 66 3.72 -3.20 7.23
C LEU A 66 2.89 -4.48 7.16
N ILE A 67 3.54 -5.62 6.88
CA ILE A 67 2.94 -6.94 6.88
C ILE A 67 3.64 -7.78 7.94
N THR A 68 2.87 -8.17 8.96
CA THR A 68 3.32 -9.09 9.98
C THR A 68 3.46 -10.50 9.41
N LYS A 69 4.30 -11.34 10.03
CA LYS A 69 4.43 -12.77 9.64
C LYS A 69 3.08 -13.50 9.64
N LYS A 70 2.14 -13.08 10.49
CA LYS A 70 0.79 -13.65 10.58
C LYS A 70 -0.05 -13.31 9.35
N GLU A 71 -0.02 -12.05 8.91
CA GLU A 71 -0.74 -11.61 7.70
C GLU A 71 -0.16 -12.28 6.45
N LEU A 72 1.17 -12.39 6.35
CA LEU A 72 1.80 -13.12 5.25
C LEU A 72 1.36 -14.60 5.19
N LEU A 73 1.29 -15.26 6.34
CA LEU A 73 0.82 -16.64 6.42
C LEU A 73 -0.65 -16.77 5.99
N LEU A 74 -1.50 -15.81 6.40
CA LEU A 74 -2.90 -15.78 6.01
C LEU A 74 -3.06 -15.64 4.50
N VAL A 75 -2.33 -14.70 3.88
CA VAL A 75 -2.36 -14.49 2.42
C VAL A 75 -1.93 -15.76 1.68
N LYS A 76 -0.86 -16.44 2.15
CA LYS A 76 -0.42 -17.70 1.54
C LYS A 76 -1.48 -18.78 1.63
N LYS A 77 -2.08 -18.99 2.79
CA LYS A 77 -3.16 -19.98 2.97
C LYS A 77 -4.39 -19.67 2.12
N LEU A 78 -4.76 -18.40 1.99
CA LEU A 78 -5.87 -17.99 1.13
C LEU A 78 -5.56 -18.25 -0.35
N ALA A 79 -4.33 -18.02 -0.79
CA ALA A 79 -3.91 -18.33 -2.15
C ALA A 79 -3.95 -19.85 -2.43
N GLU A 80 -3.44 -20.66 -1.50
CA GLU A 80 -3.47 -22.13 -1.57
C GLU A 80 -4.92 -22.65 -1.64
N LEU A 81 -5.80 -22.22 -0.73
CA LEU A 81 -7.21 -22.63 -0.73
C LEU A 81 -7.96 -22.19 -1.99
N THR A 82 -7.65 -21.01 -2.52
CA THR A 82 -8.23 -20.50 -3.78
C THR A 82 -7.79 -21.35 -4.97
N GLN A 83 -6.52 -21.76 -5.01
CA GLN A 83 -5.98 -22.65 -6.05
C GLN A 83 -6.58 -24.05 -5.96
N GLU A 84 -6.60 -24.65 -4.77
CA GLU A 84 -7.15 -26.00 -4.55
C GLU A 84 -8.65 -26.07 -4.82
N GLY A 85 -9.39 -25.03 -4.42
CA GLY A 85 -10.84 -24.92 -4.65
C GLY A 85 -11.22 -24.44 -6.05
N ASN A 86 -10.25 -24.13 -6.91
CA ASN A 86 -10.46 -23.51 -8.22
C ASN A 86 -11.44 -22.32 -8.15
N LEU A 87 -11.32 -21.49 -7.11
CA LEU A 87 -12.27 -20.41 -6.76
C LEU A 87 -12.06 -19.15 -7.61
N PHE A 88 -11.43 -19.29 -8.78
CA PHE A 88 -11.28 -18.21 -9.74
C PHE A 88 -12.62 -17.97 -10.41
N GLY A 89 -13.06 -16.71 -10.44
CA GLY A 89 -14.30 -16.30 -11.06
C GLY A 89 -14.11 -15.00 -11.82
N THR A 90 -15.06 -14.72 -12.71
CA THR A 90 -15.12 -13.44 -13.42
C THR A 90 -15.76 -12.36 -12.55
N GLU A 91 -15.45 -11.10 -12.87
CA GLU A 91 -16.06 -9.95 -12.20
C GLU A 91 -17.59 -10.00 -12.26
N ASP A 92 -18.16 -10.34 -13.42
CA ASP A 92 -19.60 -10.50 -13.62
C ASP A 92 -20.25 -11.54 -12.69
N GLU A 93 -19.56 -12.66 -12.45
CA GLU A 93 -20.02 -13.72 -11.54
C GLU A 93 -19.99 -13.27 -10.08
N LEU A 94 -18.96 -12.52 -9.69
CA LEU A 94 -18.84 -11.95 -8.36
C LEU A 94 -19.99 -10.97 -8.08
N PHE A 95 -20.25 -10.04 -9.00
CA PHE A 95 -21.32 -9.05 -8.83
C PHE A 95 -22.72 -9.65 -8.83
N LYS A 96 -22.96 -10.71 -9.60
CA LYS A 96 -24.23 -11.47 -9.56
C LYS A 96 -24.48 -12.13 -8.19
N LYS A 97 -23.43 -12.61 -7.51
CA LYS A 97 -23.55 -13.24 -6.17
C LYS A 97 -23.73 -12.22 -5.04
N ILE A 98 -23.14 -11.03 -5.17
CA ILE A 98 -23.17 -9.99 -4.12
C ILE A 98 -24.47 -9.18 -4.14
N ARG A 99 -25.10 -8.97 -5.30
CA ARG A 99 -26.37 -8.20 -5.45
C ARG A 99 -27.63 -8.94 -4.95
N LYS A 100 -27.55 -9.67 -3.84
CA LYS A 100 -28.70 -10.35 -3.23
C LYS A 100 -29.51 -9.42 -2.33
#